data_AF-A0A259L716-F1
#
_entry.id   AF-A0A259L716-F1
#
_cell.length_a   1.000
_cell.length_b   1.000
_cell.length_c   1.000
_cell.angle_alpha   90.00
_cell.angle_beta   90.00
_cell.angle_gamma   90.00
#
_symmetry.space_group_name_H-M   'P 1'
#
loop_
_entity.id
_entity.type
_entity.pdbx_description
1 polymer ?
#
loop_
_entity_poly.entity_id
_entity_poly.type
_entity_poly.pdbx_seq_one_letter_code
_entity_poly.pdbx_strand_id
1 'polypeptide(L)' 'MILEHALLQVTPGREQEYEESVRQALPVISSAPNCFGVEIRRQEENPSTYLLLIR' A
#
# COMPACT_ATOMS: atom_id res chain seq x y z
N MET A 1 -15.27 -13.89 0.93
CA MET A 1 -14.28 -12.86 1.29
C MET A 1 -13.19 -12.93 0.22
N ILE A 2 -12.96 -11.82 -0.48
CA ILE A 2 -11.94 -11.73 -1.53
C ILE A 2 -10.74 -11.01 -0.92
N LEU A 3 -9.53 -11.49 -1.20
CA LEU A 3 -8.29 -10.79 -0.86
C LEU A 3 -7.63 -10.38 -2.17
N GLU A 4 -7.45 -9.09 -2.35
CA GLU A 4 -6.72 -8.53 -3.49
C GLU A 4 -5.31 -8.16 -3.06
N HIS A 5 -4.35 -8.32 -3.96
CA HIS A 5 -2.97 -7.94 -3.73
C HIS A 5 -2.37 -7.26 -4.95
N ALA A 6 -1.44 -6.33 -4.69
CA ALA A 6 -0.64 -5.71 -5.73
C ALA A 6 0.78 -5.43 -5.21
N LEU A 7 1.77 -5.53 -6.09
CA LEU A 7 3.11 -5.04 -5.82
C LEU A 7 3.24 -3.62 -6.38
N LEU A 8 3.65 -2.70 -5.54
CA LEU A 8 3.85 -1.29 -5.86
C LEU A 8 5.35 -1.03 -5.90
N GLN A 9 5.84 -0.69 -7.10
CA GLN A 9 7.25 -0.36 -7.33
C GLN A 9 7.41 1.16 -7.24
N VAL A 10 8.19 1.61 -6.26
CA VAL A 10 8.51 3.01 -6.04
C VAL A 10 9.85 3.32 -6.69
N THR A 11 10.00 4.53 -7.22
CA THR A 11 11.30 4.99 -7.71
C THR A 11 12.31 5.01 -6.55
N PRO A 12 13.48 4.36 -6.67
CA PRO A 12 14.48 4.35 -5.60
C PRO A 12 14.85 5.76 -5.12
N GLY A 13 14.86 5.96 -3.80
CA GLY A 13 15.11 7.25 -3.15
C GLY A 13 13.86 8.10 -2.90
N ARG A 14 12.67 7.64 -3.32
CA ARG A 14 11.38 8.30 -3.07
C ARG A 14 10.48 7.52 -2.10
N GLU A 15 11.01 6.54 -1.38
CA GLU A 15 10.28 5.68 -0.46
C GLU A 15 9.59 6.48 0.64
N GLN A 16 10.29 7.47 1.22
CA GLN A 16 9.74 8.29 2.30
C GLN A 16 8.57 9.16 1.81
N GLU A 17 8.69 9.75 0.62
CA GLU A 17 7.62 10.54 -0.01
C GLU A 17 6.41 9.65 -0.29
N TYR A 18 6.66 8.45 -0.82
CA TYR A 18 5.62 7.45 -1.03
C TYR A 18 4.93 7.06 0.29
N GLU A 19 5.68 6.75 1.34
CA GLU A 19 5.13 6.37 2.66
C GLU A 19 4.30 7.49 3.31
N GLU A 20 4.68 8.75 3.11
CA GLU A 20 3.86 9.90 3.52
C GLU A 20 2.57 10.00 2.69
N SER A 21 2.66 9.87 1.37
CA SER A 21 1.48 9.90 0.49
C SER A 21 0.51 8.76 0.77
N VAL A 22 1.03 7.57 1.09
CA VAL A 22 0.26 6.38 1.44
C VAL A 22 -0.57 6.62 2.70
N ARG A 23 0.01 7.26 3.73
CA ARG A 23 -0.73 7.58 4.96
C ARG A 23 -1.97 8.44 4.68
N GLN A 24 -1.90 9.30 3.67
CA GLN A 24 -3.04 10.12 3.23
C GLN A 24 -4.02 9.35 2.33
N ALA A 25 -3.53 8.38 1.55
CA ALA A 25 -4.34 7.56 0.64
C ALA A 25 -5.13 6.44 1.37
N LEU A 26 -4.59 5.85 2.44
CA LEU A 26 -5.22 4.74 3.16
C LEU A 26 -6.68 5.02 3.57
N PRO A 27 -7.02 6.18 4.17
CA PRO A 27 -8.41 6.51 4.51
C PRO A 27 -9.34 6.54 3.29
N VAL A 28 -8.85 7.02 2.15
CA VAL A 28 -9.61 7.10 0.89
C VAL A 28 -9.95 5.70 0.40
N ILE A 29 -8.97 4.79 0.36
CA ILE A 29 -9.17 3.40 -0.08
C ILE A 29 -10.12 2.68 0.89
N SER A 30 -9.92 2.83 2.20
CA SER A 30 -10.78 2.19 3.21
C SER A 30 -12.22 2.71 3.22
N SER A 31 -12.49 3.87 2.62
CA SER A 31 -13.85 4.42 2.49
C SER A 31 -14.67 3.76 1.38
N ALA A 32 -14.05 2.94 0.53
CA ALA A 32 -14.73 2.26 -0.55
C ALA A 32 -15.79 1.27 -0.01
N PRO A 33 -16.97 1.18 -0.66
CA PRO A 33 -17.98 0.21 -0.27
C PRO A 33 -17.44 -1.22 -0.28
N ASN A 34 -17.70 -1.97 0.79
CA ASN A 34 -17.23 -3.35 0.98
C ASN A 34 -15.70 -3.50 1.07
N CYS A 35 -14.96 -2.43 1.39
CA CYS A 35 -13.57 -2.55 1.84
C CYS A 35 -13.56 -2.82 3.35
N PHE A 36 -13.09 -4.00 3.73
CA PHE A 36 -12.98 -4.48 5.11
C PHE A 36 -11.58 -4.28 5.68
N GLY A 37 -10.59 -3.93 4.86
CA GLY A 37 -9.31 -3.41 5.35
C GLY A 37 -8.25 -3.22 4.27
N VAL A 38 -7.30 -2.34 4.57
CA VAL A 38 -6.15 -2.06 3.69
C VAL A 38 -4.87 -2.16 4.51
N GLU A 39 -3.86 -2.77 3.92
CA GLU A 39 -2.55 -2.95 4.54
C GLU A 39 -1.45 -2.76 3.50
N ILE A 40 -0.41 -2.02 3.87
CA ILE A 40 0.80 -1.87 3.07
C ILE A 40 1.99 -2.40 3.86
N ARG A 41 2.80 -3.24 3.22
CA ARG A 41 4.04 -3.81 3.76
C ARG A 41 5.19 -3.43 2.86
N ARG A 42 6.30 -3.01 3.46
CA ARG A 42 7.56 -2.79 2.75
C ARG A 42 8.30 -4.11 2.62
N GLN A 43 8.86 -4.40 1.45
CA GLN A 43 9.73 -5.56 1.28
C GLN A 43 11.10 -5.30 1.93
N GLU A 44 11.65 -6.31 2.60
CA GLU A 44 12.93 -6.20 3.31
C GLU A 44 14.13 -6.17 2.35
N GLU A 45 14.17 -7.05 1.34
CA GLU A 45 15.32 -7.17 0.42
C GLU A 45 15.36 -6.08 -0.65
N ASN A 46 14.20 -5.52 -1.01
CA ASN A 46 14.10 -4.40 -1.93
C ASN A 46 13.20 -3.32 -1.33
N PRO A 47 13.78 -2.34 -0.63
CA PRO A 47 13.01 -1.34 0.10
C PRO A 47 12.16 -0.42 -0.79
N SER A 48 12.33 -0.47 -2.12
CA SER A 48 11.52 0.26 -3.10
C SER A 48 10.29 -0.54 -3.58
N THR A 49 10.08 -1.76 -3.08
CA THR A 49 8.90 -2.59 -3.37
C THR A 49 7.99 -2.67 -2.16
N TYR A 50 6.70 -2.44 -2.37
CA TYR A 50 5.66 -2.54 -1.35
C TYR A 50 4.57 -3.52 -1.78
N LEU A 51 4.10 -4.33 -0.83
CA LEU A 51 2.92 -5.17 -1.00
C LEU A 51 1.69 -4.43 -0.46
N LEU A 52 0.70 -4.25 -1.32
CA LEU A 52 -0.65 -3.81 -0.96
C LEU A 52 -1.55 -5.02 -0.79
N LEU A 53 -2.32 -5.06 0.30
CA LEU A 53 -3.37 -6.03 0.57
C LEU A 53 -4.68 -5.30 0.82
N ILE A 54 -5.75 -5.74 0.15
CA ILE A 54 -7.11 -5.22 0.33
C ILE A 54 -8.05 -6.38 0.64
N ARG A 55 -8.84 -6.24 1.69
CA ARG A 55 -9.84 -7.20 2.15
C ARG A 55 -11.24 -6.63 2.06
#